data_AF-A0A529F9A8-F1
#
_entry.id   AF-A0A529F9A8-F1
#
_cell.length_a   1.000
_cell.length_b   1.000
_cell.length_c   1.000
_cell.angle_alpha   90.00
_cell.angle_beta   90.00
_cell.angle_gamma   90.00
#
_symmetry.space_group_name_H-M   'P 1'
#
loop_
_entity.id
_entity.type
_entity.pdbx_description
1 polymer ?
#
loop_
_entity_poly.entity_id
_entity_poly.type
_entity_poly.pdbx_seq_one_letter_code
_entity_poly.pdbx_strand_id
1 'polypeptide(L)' 'MADGLLRVLFRAHLWISARLMPALVGKRDFEAVLKWAPLTSPTPYRGLPSSYIVASVNRAVRHPWLMR' A
#
# COMPACT_ATOMS: atom_id res chain seq x y z
N MET A 1 2.34 -21.82 8.71
CA MET A 1 2.35 -20.85 9.84
C MET A 1 2.94 -19.49 9.45
N ALA A 2 4.01 -19.42 8.63
CA ALA A 2 4.61 -18.16 8.19
C ALA A 2 3.73 -17.33 7.22
N ASP A 3 2.92 -17.98 6.38
CA ASP A 3 2.08 -17.30 5.38
C ASP A 3 0.97 -16.43 6.00
N GLY A 4 0.42 -16.84 7.14
CA GLY A 4 -0.60 -16.09 7.86
C GLY A 4 -0.03 -14.77 8.43
N LEU A 5 1.15 -14.85 9.04
CA LEU A 5 1.85 -13.68 9.59
C LEU A 5 2.22 -12.68 8.48
N LEU A 6 2.77 -13.17 7.34
CA LEU A 6 3.09 -12.33 6.18
C LEU A 6 1.86 -11.60 5.63
N ARG A 7 0.71 -12.28 5.55
CA ARG A 7 -0.56 -11.67 5.12
C ARG A 7 -1.04 -10.57 6.06
N VAL A 8 -0.90 -10.77 7.37
CA VAL A 8 -1.29 -9.78 8.39
C VAL A 8 -0.34 -8.58 8.35
N LEU A 9 0.97 -8.80 8.32
CA LEU A 9 1.98 -7.75 8.21
C LEU A 9 1.77 -6.92 6.93
N PHE A 10 1.54 -7.58 5.79
CA PHE A 10 1.25 -6.91 4.54
C PHE A 10 -0.03 -6.06 4.61
N ARG A 11 -1.12 -6.60 5.16
CA ARG A 11 -2.38 -5.86 5.33
C ARG A 11 -2.24 -4.67 6.27
N ALA A 12 -1.54 -4.83 7.39
CA ALA A 12 -1.28 -3.75 8.35
C ALA A 12 -0.43 -2.65 7.72
N HIS A 13 0.67 -3.00 7.05
CA HIS A 13 1.53 -2.05 6.34
C HIS A 13 0.74 -1.30 5.26
N LEU A 14 0.01 -2.03 4.41
CA LEU A 14 -0.83 -1.44 3.37
C LEU A 14 -1.87 -0.46 3.94
N TRP A 15 -2.53 -0.84 5.05
CA TRP A 15 -3.56 -0.02 5.67
C TRP A 15 -2.98 1.28 6.26
N ILE A 16 -1.84 1.19 6.96
CA ILE A 16 -1.14 2.36 7.51
C ILE A 16 -0.67 3.29 6.38
N SER A 17 -0.02 2.74 5.34
CA SER A 17 0.45 3.54 4.19
C SER A 17 -0.71 4.23 3.47
N ALA A 18 -1.80 3.50 3.21
CA ALA A 18 -2.99 4.06 2.56
C ALA A 18 -3.65 5.17 3.39
N ARG A 19 -3.61 5.05 4.74
CA ARG A 19 -4.15 6.07 5.66
C ARG A 19 -3.26 7.31 5.79
N LEU A 20 -1.95 7.15 5.70
CA LEU A 20 -0.98 8.25 5.74
C LEU A 20 -0.89 9.01 4.41
N MET A 21 -1.12 8.32 3.28
CA MET A 21 -1.03 8.93 1.95
C MET A 21 -1.83 10.23 1.80
N PRO A 22 -3.10 10.35 2.22
CA PRO A 22 -3.85 11.62 2.15
C PRO A 22 -3.16 12.79 2.85
N ALA A 23 -2.58 12.55 4.03
CA ALA A 23 -1.86 13.59 4.76
C ALA A 23 -0.54 13.98 4.07
N LEU A 24 0.11 13.01 3.42
CA LEU A 24 1.36 13.22 2.69
C LEU A 24 1.15 13.85 1.30
N VAL A 25 0.04 13.53 0.63
CA VAL A 25 -0.22 13.85 -0.78
C VAL A 25 -1.23 14.98 -0.94
N GLY A 26 -2.14 15.20 0.01
CA GLY A 26 -3.28 16.11 -0.13
C GLY A 26 -2.97 17.59 -0.39
N LYS A 27 -1.71 18.01 -0.27
CA LYS A 27 -1.24 19.37 -0.61
C LYS A 27 -0.13 19.40 -1.67
N ARG A 28 0.19 18.26 -2.28
CA ARG A 28 1.29 18.11 -3.24
C ARG A 28 0.74 17.83 -4.63
N ASP A 29 1.40 18.40 -5.63
CA ASP A 29 1.07 18.15 -7.02
C ASP A 29 1.33 16.68 -7.39
N PHE A 30 0.53 16.16 -8.31
CA PHE A 30 0.57 14.76 -8.71
C PHE A 30 1.95 14.36 -9.26
N GLU A 31 2.58 15.21 -10.06
CA GLU A 31 3.90 14.94 -10.62
C GLU A 31 4.96 14.83 -9.52
N ALA A 32 4.88 15.70 -8.51
CA ALA A 32 5.79 15.69 -7.37
C ALA A 32 5.64 14.40 -6.54
N VAL A 33 4.43 13.86 -6.45
CA VAL A 33 4.13 12.61 -5.71
C VAL A 33 4.61 11.39 -6.49
N LEU A 34 4.45 11.37 -7.82
CA LEU A 34 4.96 10.29 -8.66
C LEU A 34 6.48 10.13 -8.56
N LYS A 35 7.23 11.24 -8.42
CA LYS A 35 8.68 11.23 -8.23
C LYS A 35 9.13 10.52 -6.94
N TRP A 36 8.23 10.30 -5.98
CA TRP A 36 8.54 9.59 -4.74
C TRP A 36 8.42 8.07 -4.86
N ALA A 37 7.78 7.57 -5.93
CA ALA A 37 7.68 6.14 -6.14
C ALA A 37 9.09 5.56 -6.35
N PRO A 38 9.53 4.60 -5.53
CA PRO A 38 10.85 4.03 -5.68
C PRO A 38 10.92 3.26 -7.00
N LEU A 39 11.92 3.61 -7.84
CA LEU A 39 12.21 2.90 -9.09
C LEU A 39 12.60 1.44 -8.86
N THR A 40 13.14 1.15 -7.67
CA THR A 40 13.52 -0.19 -7.23
C THR A 40 12.89 -0.43 -5.87
N SER A 41 11.84 -1.25 -5.81
CA SER A 41 11.24 -1.63 -4.54
C SER A 41 11.93 -2.89 -4.03
N PRO A 42 12.47 -2.92 -2.79
CA PRO A 42 12.75 -4.19 -2.15
C PRO A 42 11.46 -5.02 -2.18
N THR A 43 11.54 -6.33 -2.38
CA THR A 43 10.36 -7.22 -2.41
C THR A 43 10.19 -7.95 -1.07
N PRO A 44 9.83 -7.25 0.04
CA PRO A 44 9.75 -7.86 1.37
C PRO A 44 8.63 -8.91 1.46
N TYR A 45 7.71 -8.94 0.50
CA TYR A 45 6.56 -9.85 0.47
C TYR A 45 6.64 -10.92 -0.62
N ARG A 46 7.84 -11.31 -1.06
CA ARG A 46 8.06 -12.31 -2.15
C ARG A 46 7.36 -13.66 -1.91
N GLY A 47 7.00 -13.98 -0.67
CA GLY A 47 6.21 -15.17 -0.31
C GLY A 47 4.70 -15.07 -0.54
N LEU A 48 4.17 -13.89 -0.91
CA LEU A 48 2.75 -13.71 -1.20
C LEU A 48 2.48 -13.77 -2.72
N PRO A 49 1.39 -14.43 -3.16
CA PRO A 49 1.02 -14.41 -4.56
C PRO A 49 0.65 -12.99 -5.00
N SER A 50 1.12 -12.59 -6.19
CA SER A 50 0.88 -11.25 -6.76
C SER A 50 -0.61 -10.92 -6.86
N SER A 51 -1.44 -11.91 -7.19
CA SER A 51 -2.91 -11.78 -7.23
C SER A 51 -3.51 -11.37 -5.88
N TYR A 52 -2.98 -11.90 -4.77
CA TYR A 52 -3.43 -11.55 -3.43
C TYR A 52 -3.03 -10.12 -3.04
N ILE A 53 -1.81 -9.70 -3.41
CA ILE A 53 -1.31 -8.34 -3.19
C ILE A 53 -2.22 -7.36 -3.94
N VAL A 54 -2.44 -7.57 -5.25
CA VAL A 54 -3.26 -6.70 -6.09
C VAL A 54 -4.71 -6.61 -5.59
N ALA A 55 -5.32 -7.75 -5.24
CA ALA A 55 -6.69 -7.77 -4.70
C ALA A 55 -6.80 -6.97 -3.39
N SER A 56 -5.82 -7.10 -2.50
CA SER A 56 -5.79 -6.40 -1.23
C SER A 56 -5.57 -4.89 -1.40
N VAL A 57 -4.66 -4.49 -2.30
CA VAL A 57 -4.44 -3.08 -2.68
C VAL A 57 -5.72 -2.48 -3.24
N ASN A 58 -6.34 -3.15 -4.23
CA ASN A 58 -7.59 -2.70 -4.83
C ASN A 58 -8.72 -2.54 -3.81
N ARG A 59 -8.80 -3.45 -2.83
CA ARG A 59 -9.78 -3.34 -1.74
C ARG A 59 -9.50 -2.16 -0.82
N ALA A 60 -8.24 -1.87 -0.51
CA ALA A 60 -7.85 -0.75 0.34
C ALA A 60 -8.16 0.60 -0.32
N VAL A 61 -7.84 0.75 -1.62
CA VAL A 61 -8.13 2.00 -2.36
C VAL A 61 -9.61 2.19 -2.67
N ARG A 62 -10.40 1.11 -2.76
CA ARG A 62 -11.87 1.17 -2.99
C ARG A 62 -12.66 1.79 -1.84
N HIS A 63 -12.11 1.77 -0.63
CA HIS A 63 -12.77 2.32 0.54
C HIS A 63 -11.91 3.42 1.15
N PRO A 64 -11.75 4.56 0.45
CA PRO A 64 -10.99 5.71 0.93
C PRO A 64 -11.80 6.49 1.97
N TRP A 65 -12.48 5.79 2.89
CA TRP A 65 -13.32 6.37 3.96
C TRP A 65 -12.55 7.35 4.85
N LEU A 66 -11.23 7.30 4.75
CA LEU A 66 -10.24 8.05 5.50
C LEU A 66 -9.47 9.05 4.62
N MET A 67 -9.83 9.20 3.34
CA MET A 67 -9.38 10.26 2.43
C MET A 67 -10.43 11.38 2.28
N ARG A 68 -11.49 11.35 3.12
CA ARG A 68 -12.35 12.51 3.41
C ARG A 68 -11.80 13.25 4.62
#